data_AF-A0A9X9EQU4-F1
#
_entry.id   AF-A0A9X9EQU4-F1
#
_cell.length_a   1.000
_cell.length_b   1.000
_cell.length_c   1.000
_cell.angle_alpha   90.00
_cell.angle_beta   90.00
_cell.angle_gamma   90.00
#
_symmetry.space_group_name_H-M   'P 1'
#
loop_
_entity.id
_entity.type
_entity.pdbx_description
1 polymer ?
#
loop_
_entity_poly.entity_id
_entity_poly.type
_entity_poly.pdbx_seq_one_letter_code
_entity_poly.pdbx_strand_id
1 'polypeptide(L)'
;MKDKAELATGSNLGISMVESYGMFFRHYDFEKLLELENMYNLIPKMHIYMVVKAPKIIFVRDSIKLHKKYVDLKIRIMDDRADNEIEFRIINDLKKQELEVVLSQNKDDIEIKDALGNYVLKANSFMFLITNGYVMDCEVVYIGRSFGKEGERTVYNRLKSHSTLQKIYAEKEDDKSIFLSSWNFDRNTIGFISPLEPDDKKSFD
;
A
#
# COMPACT_ATOMS: atom_id res chain seq x y z
N MET A 1 23.23 52.18 -25.91
CA MET A 1 21.98 51.52 -25.47
C MET A 1 22.20 50.02 -25.50
N LYS A 2 22.36 49.40 -24.33
CA LYS A 2 22.24 47.96 -24.16
C LYS A 2 20.98 47.76 -23.32
N ASP A 3 20.06 46.95 -23.82
CA ASP A 3 18.83 46.60 -23.15
C ASP A 3 19.12 46.05 -21.75
N LYS A 4 18.61 46.74 -20.72
CA LYS A 4 18.47 46.13 -19.40
C LYS A 4 17.35 45.11 -19.52
N ALA A 5 17.69 43.83 -19.52
CA ALA A 5 16.72 42.78 -19.29
C ALA A 5 16.09 43.03 -17.91
N GLU A 6 14.78 43.31 -17.89
CA GLU A 6 14.01 43.29 -16.66
C GLU A 6 14.09 41.88 -16.07
N LEU A 7 14.79 41.74 -14.95
CA LEU A 7 14.86 40.48 -14.22
C LEU A 7 13.48 40.26 -13.59
N ALA A 8 12.68 39.37 -14.18
CA ALA A 8 11.42 38.94 -13.60
C ALA A 8 11.71 38.26 -12.24
N THR A 9 11.30 38.91 -11.15
CA THR A 9 11.36 38.34 -9.79
C THR A 9 10.31 37.24 -9.67
N GLY A 10 10.74 35.98 -9.77
CA GLY A 10 9.91 34.82 -9.44
C GLY A 10 10.14 34.42 -7.98
N SER A 11 9.09 34.41 -7.16
CA SER A 11 9.11 33.70 -5.87
C SER A 11 8.69 32.25 -6.10
N ASN A 12 9.50 31.30 -5.65
CA ASN A 12 9.14 29.88 -5.67
C ASN A 12 8.54 29.49 -4.32
N LEU A 13 7.23 29.29 -4.29
CA LEU A 13 6.52 28.73 -3.13
C LEU A 13 6.69 27.21 -3.13
N GLY A 14 7.28 26.66 -2.08
CA GLY A 14 7.38 25.22 -1.84
C GLY A 14 6.56 24.79 -0.63
N ILE A 15 5.67 23.83 -0.81
CA ILE A 15 4.97 23.16 0.30
C ILE A 15 5.49 21.73 0.38
N SER A 16 6.13 21.38 1.51
CA SER A 16 6.51 20.01 1.80
C SER A 16 5.35 19.31 2.52
N MET A 17 4.87 18.21 1.92
CA MET A 17 3.88 17.32 2.54
C MET A 17 4.55 16.00 2.86
N VAL A 18 4.24 15.45 4.03
CA VAL A 18 4.70 14.13 4.44
C VAL A 18 3.49 13.25 4.68
N GLU A 19 3.60 11.99 4.27
CA GLU A 19 2.63 10.97 4.61
C GLU A 19 2.61 10.81 6.13
N SER A 20 1.43 10.99 6.73
CA SER A 20 1.20 10.69 8.13
C SER A 20 0.54 9.33 8.33
N TYR A 21 -0.20 8.85 7.33
CA TYR A 21 -0.85 7.55 7.36
C TYR A 21 -1.15 7.02 5.95
N GLY A 22 -0.77 5.77 5.70
CA GLY A 22 -1.07 5.02 4.49
C GLY A 22 -1.74 3.70 4.83
N MET A 23 -2.70 3.29 4.00
CA MET A 23 -3.39 2.01 4.15
C MET A 23 -3.51 1.31 2.81
N PHE A 24 -3.24 0.01 2.81
CA PHE A 24 -3.40 -0.89 1.66
C PHE A 24 -4.45 -1.95 1.99
N PHE A 25 -5.42 -2.13 1.10
CA PHE A 25 -6.56 -3.01 1.33
C PHE A 25 -7.17 -3.48 0.01
N ARG A 26 -8.02 -4.51 0.04
CA ARG A 26 -8.77 -4.98 -1.13
C ARG A 26 -10.22 -4.54 -1.04
N HIS A 27 -10.95 -4.60 -2.15
CA HIS A 27 -12.34 -4.14 -2.19
C HIS A 27 -13.25 -4.89 -1.20
N TYR A 28 -13.02 -6.17 -0.93
CA TYR A 28 -13.85 -6.92 0.02
C TYR A 28 -13.50 -6.62 1.49
N ASP A 29 -12.37 -5.96 1.80
CA ASP A 29 -12.04 -5.51 3.16
C ASP A 29 -12.84 -4.26 3.56
N PHE A 30 -13.55 -3.67 2.61
CA PHE A 30 -14.17 -2.36 2.72
C PHE A 30 -15.26 -2.27 3.78
N GLU A 31 -16.13 -3.28 3.87
CA GLU A 31 -17.19 -3.32 4.89
C GLU A 31 -16.58 -3.40 6.30
N LYS A 32 -15.55 -4.24 6.49
CA LYS A 32 -14.83 -4.34 7.76
C LYS A 32 -14.12 -3.04 8.13
N LEU A 33 -13.51 -2.35 7.18
CA LEU A 33 -12.88 -1.05 7.41
C LEU A 33 -13.91 0.01 7.81
N LEU A 34 -15.10 0.00 7.19
CA LEU A 34 -16.18 0.91 7.53
C LEU A 34 -16.74 0.62 8.94
N GLU A 35 -16.88 -0.64 9.32
CA GLU A 35 -17.25 -1.05 10.68
C GLU A 35 -16.23 -0.55 11.70
N LEU A 36 -14.93 -0.78 11.46
CA LEU A 36 -13.86 -0.31 12.35
C LEU A 36 -13.84 1.21 12.49
N GLU A 37 -14.06 1.93 11.39
CA GLU A 37 -14.13 3.39 11.41
C GLU A 37 -15.35 3.89 12.19
N ASN A 38 -16.54 3.30 11.95
CA ASN A 38 -17.76 3.69 12.65
C ASN A 38 -17.71 3.38 14.16
N MET A 39 -17.05 2.28 14.55
CA MET A 39 -16.95 1.88 15.96
C MET A 39 -15.88 2.64 16.73
N TYR A 40 -14.74 2.92 16.09
CA TYR A 40 -13.54 3.38 16.80
C TYR A 40 -12.93 4.68 16.26
N ASN A 41 -13.40 5.18 15.11
CA ASN A 41 -12.91 6.41 14.46
C ASN A 41 -11.37 6.43 14.36
N LEU A 42 -10.80 5.31 13.90
CA LEU A 42 -9.35 5.07 13.86
C LEU A 42 -8.70 5.47 12.55
N ILE A 43 -9.47 5.68 11.49
CA ILE A 43 -8.97 5.88 10.14
C ILE A 43 -8.97 7.38 9.84
N PRO A 44 -7.81 8.01 9.61
CA PRO A 44 -7.75 9.43 9.34
C PRO A 44 -8.46 9.78 8.02
N LYS A 45 -8.82 11.05 7.88
CA LYS A 45 -9.42 11.56 6.63
C LYS A 45 -8.42 11.48 5.48
N MET A 46 -8.51 10.41 4.72
CA MET A 46 -7.66 10.17 3.55
C MET A 46 -7.85 11.24 2.48
N HIS A 47 -6.75 11.72 1.88
CA HIS A 47 -6.73 12.78 0.89
C HIS A 47 -6.75 12.25 -0.56
N ILE A 48 -6.02 11.16 -0.79
CA ILE A 48 -5.84 10.52 -2.09
C ILE A 48 -6.05 9.02 -1.93
N TYR A 49 -6.62 8.39 -2.94
CA TYR A 49 -6.61 6.94 -3.08
C TYR A 49 -6.11 6.55 -4.47
N MET A 50 -5.52 5.37 -4.55
CA MET A 50 -4.99 4.78 -5.77
C MET A 50 -5.62 3.41 -5.96
N VAL A 51 -5.95 3.08 -7.21
CA VAL A 51 -6.23 1.71 -7.62
C VAL A 51 -4.96 1.18 -8.26
N VAL A 52 -4.46 0.09 -7.70
CA VAL A 52 -3.16 -0.47 -8.02
C VAL A 52 -3.37 -1.89 -8.53
N LYS A 53 -2.87 -2.18 -9.73
CA LYS A 53 -2.69 -3.55 -10.21
C LYS A 53 -1.34 -4.05 -9.72
N ALA A 54 -1.32 -5.26 -9.18
CA ALA A 54 -0.10 -5.99 -8.83
C ALA A 54 -0.19 -7.41 -9.39
N PRO A 55 0.94 -8.12 -9.58
CA PRO A 55 0.92 -9.55 -9.83
C PRO A 55 0.05 -10.27 -8.78
N LYS A 56 -0.66 -11.31 -9.20
CA LYS A 56 -1.40 -12.16 -8.28
C LYS A 56 -0.41 -13.03 -7.52
N ILE A 57 -0.63 -13.16 -6.22
CA ILE A 57 0.30 -13.82 -5.31
C ILE A 57 -0.49 -14.82 -4.50
N ILE A 58 0.02 -16.04 -4.41
CA ILE A 58 -0.68 -17.13 -3.74
C ILE A 58 0.28 -17.96 -2.90
N PHE A 59 -0.25 -18.52 -1.83
CA PHE A 59 0.38 -19.63 -1.11
C PHE A 59 0.20 -20.92 -1.92
N VAL A 60 1.30 -21.65 -2.12
CA VAL A 60 1.28 -22.94 -2.83
C VAL A 60 0.90 -24.03 -1.84
N ARG A 61 -0.36 -24.49 -1.87
CA ARG A 61 -0.91 -25.47 -0.91
C ARG A 61 0.00 -26.67 -0.67
N ASP A 62 0.45 -27.32 -1.74
CA ASP A 62 1.19 -28.58 -1.65
C ASP A 62 2.65 -28.40 -1.17
N SER A 63 3.10 -27.14 -1.05
CA SER A 63 4.42 -26.81 -0.50
C SER A 63 4.44 -26.70 1.03
N ILE A 64 3.27 -26.59 1.66
CA ILE A 64 3.16 -26.30 3.09
C ILE A 64 3.49 -27.55 3.89
N LYS A 65 4.61 -27.51 4.61
CA LYS A 65 5.08 -28.62 5.46
C LYS A 65 5.15 -28.17 6.91
N LEU A 66 4.36 -28.84 7.74
CA LEU A 66 4.27 -28.55 9.17
C LEU A 66 5.29 -29.37 9.94
N HIS A 67 6.22 -28.69 10.60
CA HIS A 67 7.17 -29.29 11.52
C HIS A 67 6.98 -28.77 12.93
N LYS A 68 7.49 -29.51 13.90
CA LYS A 68 7.39 -29.11 15.30
C LYS A 68 8.04 -27.77 15.59
N LYS A 69 9.12 -27.37 14.91
CA LYS A 69 9.86 -26.12 15.21
C LYS A 69 9.69 -25.02 14.17
N TYR A 70 9.24 -25.38 12.98
CA TYR A 70 9.12 -24.45 11.86
C TYR A 70 8.02 -24.91 10.92
N VAL A 71 7.60 -24.03 10.03
CA VAL A 71 6.75 -24.36 8.88
C VAL A 71 7.50 -23.93 7.63
N ASP A 72 7.60 -24.85 6.66
CA ASP A 72 8.09 -24.53 5.33
C ASP A 72 6.89 -24.26 4.41
N LEU A 73 6.97 -23.23 3.58
CA LEU A 73 5.94 -22.88 2.61
C LEU A 73 6.54 -22.20 1.39
N LYS A 74 5.82 -22.20 0.28
CA LYS A 74 6.13 -21.41 -0.91
C LYS A 74 5.04 -20.40 -1.20
N ILE A 75 5.47 -19.25 -1.68
CA ILE A 75 4.62 -18.24 -2.30
C ILE A 75 4.95 -18.19 -3.78
N ARG A 76 3.93 -18.22 -4.63
CA ARG A 76 4.07 -18.05 -6.08
C ARG A 76 3.55 -16.68 -6.50
N ILE A 77 4.32 -15.98 -7.31
CA ILE A 77 3.95 -14.74 -7.97
C ILE A 77 3.55 -15.07 -9.41
N MET A 78 2.38 -14.62 -9.85
CA MET A 78 1.86 -14.86 -11.20
C MET A 78 2.34 -13.75 -12.11
N ASP A 79 3.56 -13.90 -12.63
CA ASP A 79 4.12 -13.07 -13.69
C ASP A 79 5.09 -13.88 -14.57
N ASP A 80 5.67 -13.21 -15.56
CA ASP A 80 6.48 -13.82 -16.61
C ASP A 80 7.92 -14.16 -16.17
N ARG A 81 8.27 -14.01 -14.88
CA ARG A 81 9.62 -14.30 -14.39
C ARG A 81 9.86 -15.81 -14.32
N ALA A 82 11.11 -16.21 -14.60
CA ALA A 82 11.52 -17.62 -14.53
C ALA A 82 11.49 -18.16 -13.08
N ASP A 83 11.89 -17.35 -12.10
CA ASP A 83 11.91 -17.71 -10.68
C ASP A 83 10.76 -17.01 -9.94
N ASN A 84 9.54 -17.52 -10.14
CA ASN A 84 8.34 -16.93 -9.58
C ASN A 84 7.83 -17.60 -8.29
N GLU A 85 8.56 -18.61 -7.78
CA GLU A 85 8.30 -19.23 -6.49
C GLU A 85 9.38 -18.88 -5.47
N ILE A 86 8.92 -18.45 -4.30
CA ILE A 86 9.79 -18.06 -3.19
C ILE A 86 9.53 -18.99 -2.02
N GLU A 87 10.60 -19.59 -1.51
CA GLU A 87 10.57 -20.46 -0.32
C GLU A 87 10.72 -19.65 0.96
N PHE A 88 9.88 -19.97 1.94
CA PHE A 88 9.94 -19.41 3.29
C PHE A 88 9.96 -20.51 4.33
N ARG A 89 10.75 -20.26 5.38
CA ARG A 89 10.73 -21.00 6.63
C ARG A 89 10.35 -20.06 7.76
N ILE A 90 9.20 -20.30 8.37
CA ILE A 90 8.73 -19.52 9.52
C ILE A 90 8.92 -20.32 10.81
N ILE A 91 9.16 -19.62 11.91
CA ILE A 91 9.24 -20.26 13.23
C ILE A 91 7.85 -20.70 13.65
N ASN A 92 7.76 -21.92 14.19
CA ASN A 92 6.54 -22.42 14.81
C ASN A 92 6.63 -22.19 16.33
N ASP A 93 6.14 -21.03 16.77
CA ASP A 93 6.18 -20.64 18.18
C ASP A 93 5.34 -21.54 19.09
N LEU A 94 4.31 -22.19 18.53
CA LEU A 94 3.46 -23.14 19.27
C LEU A 94 4.15 -24.47 19.54
N LYS A 95 5.23 -24.77 18.80
CA LYS A 95 6.01 -26.01 18.92
C LYS A 95 5.19 -27.31 18.76
N LYS A 96 4.13 -27.26 17.94
CA LYS A 96 3.17 -28.36 17.68
C LYS A 96 3.20 -28.78 16.21
N GLN A 97 2.91 -30.05 15.93
CA GLN A 97 2.81 -30.54 14.56
C GLN A 97 1.36 -30.68 14.08
N GLU A 98 0.44 -30.96 15.00
CA GLU A 98 -1.00 -30.96 14.77
C GLU A 98 -1.49 -29.51 14.64
N LEU A 99 -1.45 -28.99 13.42
CA LEU A 99 -1.93 -27.66 13.06
C LEU A 99 -2.90 -27.77 11.89
N GLU A 100 -3.92 -26.92 11.90
CA GLU A 100 -4.82 -26.73 10.79
C GLU A 100 -4.25 -25.67 9.85
N VAL A 101 -4.31 -25.93 8.54
CA VAL A 101 -3.97 -24.95 7.50
C VAL A 101 -5.24 -24.59 6.74
N VAL A 102 -5.66 -23.34 6.85
CA VAL A 102 -6.78 -22.77 6.12
C VAL A 102 -6.25 -21.79 5.09
N LEU A 103 -6.66 -21.95 3.83
CA LEU A 103 -6.36 -21.03 2.74
C LEU A 103 -7.66 -20.39 2.26
N SER A 104 -7.61 -19.10 1.90
CA SER A 104 -8.72 -18.46 1.20
C SER A 104 -9.02 -19.16 -0.13
N GLN A 105 -10.20 -18.92 -0.70
CA GLN A 105 -10.56 -19.44 -2.02
C GLN A 105 -9.55 -19.05 -3.10
N ASN A 106 -9.02 -17.83 -3.02
CA ASN A 106 -8.00 -17.31 -3.93
C ASN A 106 -6.57 -17.73 -3.55
N LYS A 107 -6.41 -18.42 -2.42
CA LYS A 107 -5.13 -18.89 -1.85
C LYS A 107 -4.15 -17.76 -1.53
N ASP A 108 -4.63 -16.54 -1.40
CA ASP A 108 -3.85 -15.35 -1.12
C ASP A 108 -3.84 -14.96 0.36
N ASP A 109 -4.70 -15.59 1.17
CA ASP A 109 -4.67 -15.53 2.63
C ASP A 109 -4.44 -16.94 3.20
N ILE A 110 -3.66 -17.01 4.28
CA ILE A 110 -3.37 -18.24 5.02
C ILE A 110 -3.61 -18.03 6.52
N GLU A 111 -4.19 -19.06 7.14
CA GLU A 111 -4.19 -19.24 8.58
C GLU A 111 -3.56 -20.61 8.90
N ILE A 112 -2.57 -20.61 9.79
CA ILE A 112 -2.00 -21.81 10.38
C ILE A 112 -2.21 -21.70 11.88
N LYS A 113 -3.03 -22.59 12.45
CA LYS A 113 -3.47 -22.50 13.85
C LYS A 113 -3.60 -23.86 14.52
N ASP A 114 -3.58 -23.88 15.84
CA ASP A 114 -3.90 -25.07 16.62
C ASP A 114 -5.42 -25.22 16.86
N ALA A 115 -5.82 -26.35 17.45
CA ALA A 115 -7.23 -26.62 17.77
C ALA A 115 -7.88 -25.63 18.75
N LEU A 116 -7.09 -24.84 19.47
CA LEU A 116 -7.57 -23.79 20.38
C LEU A 116 -7.68 -22.43 19.68
N GLY A 117 -7.29 -22.33 18.41
CA GLY A 117 -7.31 -21.09 17.63
C GLY A 117 -6.07 -20.20 17.80
N ASN A 118 -5.00 -20.70 18.43
CA ASN A 118 -3.74 -19.97 18.50
C ASN A 118 -3.03 -20.03 17.14
N TYR A 119 -2.55 -18.89 16.63
CA TYR A 119 -1.92 -18.82 15.32
C TYR A 119 -0.41 -19.04 15.38
N VAL A 120 0.10 -19.85 14.46
CA VAL A 120 1.51 -19.82 14.00
C VAL A 120 1.68 -18.75 12.93
N LEU A 121 0.72 -18.65 12.00
CA LEU A 121 0.71 -17.66 10.94
C LEU A 121 -0.71 -17.25 10.62
N LYS A 122 -0.93 -15.95 10.45
CA LYS A 122 -2.12 -15.40 9.81
C LYS A 122 -1.67 -14.25 8.91
N ALA A 123 -1.72 -14.47 7.60
CA ALA A 123 -1.10 -13.55 6.67
C ALA A 123 -1.80 -13.50 5.32
N ASN A 124 -1.76 -12.32 4.71
CA ASN A 124 -1.98 -12.16 3.28
C ASN A 124 -0.63 -12.28 2.55
N SER A 125 -0.59 -13.01 1.44
CA SER A 125 0.63 -13.31 0.69
C SER A 125 1.35 -12.06 0.16
N PHE A 126 0.62 -11.05 -0.31
CA PHE A 126 1.19 -9.78 -0.79
C PHE A 126 1.86 -9.02 0.34
N MET A 127 1.16 -8.84 1.46
CA MET A 127 1.72 -8.19 2.65
C MET A 127 2.92 -8.97 3.20
N PHE A 128 2.82 -10.29 3.25
CA PHE A 128 3.89 -11.16 3.72
C PHE A 128 5.17 -10.97 2.91
N LEU A 129 5.08 -10.93 1.57
CA LEU A 129 6.24 -10.67 0.71
C LEU A 129 6.87 -9.29 0.97
N ILE A 130 6.06 -8.22 1.01
CA ILE A 130 6.57 -6.85 1.24
C ILE A 130 7.29 -6.76 2.59
N THR A 131 6.69 -7.31 3.65
CA THR A 131 7.30 -7.29 4.99
C THR A 131 8.60 -8.10 5.07
N ASN A 132 8.83 -9.02 4.14
CA ASN A 132 10.07 -9.78 4.00
C ASN A 132 11.03 -9.16 2.97
N GLY A 133 10.82 -7.90 2.58
CA GLY A 133 11.74 -7.13 1.74
C GLY A 133 11.60 -7.37 0.23
N TYR A 134 10.56 -8.07 -0.22
CA TYR A 134 10.32 -8.25 -1.65
C TYR A 134 9.73 -6.99 -2.26
N VAL A 135 10.39 -6.51 -3.32
CA VAL A 135 9.88 -5.43 -4.17
C VAL A 135 9.03 -6.03 -5.28
N MET A 136 7.89 -5.40 -5.55
CA MET A 136 6.95 -5.85 -6.58
C MET A 136 6.64 -4.73 -7.54
N ASP A 137 6.59 -5.07 -8.82
CA ASP A 137 6.15 -4.16 -9.86
C ASP A 137 4.64 -3.98 -9.74
N CYS A 138 4.25 -2.75 -9.39
CA CYS A 138 2.87 -2.36 -9.23
C CYS A 138 2.53 -1.26 -10.24
N GLU A 139 1.37 -1.37 -10.87
CA GLU A 139 0.87 -0.39 -11.82
C GLU A 139 -0.25 0.42 -11.17
N VAL A 140 -0.08 1.74 -11.10
CA VAL A 140 -1.14 2.64 -10.67
C VAL A 140 -2.06 2.93 -11.86
N VAL A 141 -3.23 2.31 -11.89
CA VAL A 141 -4.20 2.45 -12.99
C VAL A 141 -5.18 3.60 -12.79
N TYR A 142 -5.32 4.08 -11.55
CA TYR A 142 -6.19 5.22 -11.25
C TYR A 142 -5.73 5.92 -9.97
N ILE A 143 -5.77 7.25 -9.98
CA ILE A 143 -5.57 8.09 -8.80
C ILE A 143 -6.81 8.96 -8.62
N GLY A 144 -7.42 8.86 -7.45
CA GLY A 144 -8.61 9.62 -7.08
C GLY A 144 -8.34 10.54 -5.89
N ARG A 145 -8.97 11.71 -5.90
CA ARG A 145 -9.03 12.60 -4.75
C ARG A 145 -10.27 12.32 -3.91
N SER A 146 -10.10 12.17 -2.61
CA SER A 146 -11.19 11.92 -1.65
C SER A 146 -11.60 13.14 -0.84
N PHE A 147 -10.84 14.23 -0.82
CA PHE A 147 -11.17 15.43 -0.04
C PHE A 147 -12.31 16.26 -0.66
N GLY A 148 -13.29 16.66 0.16
CA GLY A 148 -14.38 17.63 -0.16
C GLY A 148 -14.15 18.98 0.52
N LYS A 149 -14.96 20.01 0.21
CA LYS A 149 -14.77 21.39 0.72
C LYS A 149 -14.69 21.48 2.26
N GLU A 150 -15.43 20.61 2.97
CA GLU A 150 -15.52 20.56 4.44
C GLU A 150 -15.14 19.17 5.00
N GLY A 151 -14.41 18.34 4.22
CA GLY A 151 -14.08 16.97 4.65
C GLY A 151 -15.28 16.02 4.72
N GLU A 152 -16.40 16.37 4.08
CA GLU A 152 -17.65 15.57 4.01
C GLU A 152 -17.53 14.30 3.14
N ARG A 153 -16.47 14.22 2.34
CA ARG A 153 -16.23 13.09 1.43
C ARG A 153 -15.11 12.23 2.00
N THR A 154 -15.40 10.95 2.18
CA THR A 154 -14.43 9.93 2.55
C THR A 154 -13.98 9.17 1.30
N VAL A 155 -12.79 8.55 1.35
CA VAL A 155 -12.36 7.57 0.33
C VAL A 155 -13.41 6.49 0.14
N TYR A 156 -14.06 6.08 1.23
CA TYR A 156 -15.12 5.09 1.20
C TYR A 156 -16.31 5.53 0.33
N ASN A 157 -16.88 6.70 0.60
CA ASN A 157 -18.02 7.20 -0.18
C ASN A 157 -17.68 7.34 -1.68
N ARG A 158 -16.42 7.59 -2.02
CA ARG A 158 -15.95 7.63 -3.41
C ARG A 158 -15.87 6.24 -4.04
N LEU A 159 -15.24 5.28 -3.36
CA LEU A 159 -14.99 3.94 -3.91
C LEU A 159 -16.28 3.11 -4.08
N LYS A 160 -17.24 3.25 -3.15
CA LYS A 160 -18.50 2.46 -3.17
C LYS A 160 -19.36 2.70 -4.41
N SER A 161 -19.37 3.93 -4.92
CA SER A 161 -20.19 4.34 -6.07
C SER A 161 -19.36 4.60 -7.33
N HIS A 162 -18.10 4.16 -7.37
CA HIS A 162 -17.20 4.52 -8.46
C HIS A 162 -17.35 3.58 -9.65
N SER A 163 -18.01 4.04 -10.71
CA SER A 163 -18.10 3.30 -11.97
C SER A 163 -16.73 2.97 -12.56
N THR A 164 -15.69 3.80 -12.35
CA THR A 164 -14.33 3.47 -12.78
C THR A 164 -13.74 2.28 -12.03
N LEU A 165 -14.02 2.14 -10.72
CA LEU A 165 -13.50 0.99 -9.97
C LEU A 165 -14.14 -0.30 -10.47
N GLN A 166 -15.45 -0.28 -10.69
CA GLN A 166 -16.19 -1.41 -11.23
C GLN A 166 -15.68 -1.81 -12.62
N LYS A 167 -15.37 -0.84 -13.49
CA LYS A 167 -14.74 -1.09 -14.79
C LYS A 167 -13.37 -1.75 -14.66
N ILE A 168 -12.51 -1.23 -13.78
CA ILE A 168 -11.18 -1.81 -13.54
C ILE A 168 -11.29 -3.26 -13.06
N TYR A 169 -12.26 -3.57 -12.19
CA TYR A 169 -12.52 -4.94 -11.75
C TYR A 169 -13.09 -5.83 -12.86
N ALA A 170 -13.89 -5.29 -13.77
CA ALA A 170 -14.45 -6.03 -14.91
C ALA A 170 -13.40 -6.35 -15.99
N GLU A 171 -12.41 -5.47 -16.16
CA GLU A 171 -11.30 -5.60 -17.12
C GLU A 171 -10.06 -6.26 -16.49
N LYS A 172 -10.23 -6.88 -15.32
CA LYS A 172 -9.12 -7.45 -14.55
C LYS A 172 -8.60 -8.74 -15.21
N GLU A 173 -7.29 -8.79 -15.41
CA GLU A 173 -6.57 -9.99 -15.83
C GLU A 173 -6.45 -11.03 -14.69
N ASP A 174 -6.49 -12.32 -15.04
CA ASP A 174 -6.50 -13.44 -14.08
C ASP A 174 -5.23 -13.57 -13.24
N ASP A 175 -4.10 -13.15 -13.82
CA ASP A 175 -2.76 -13.13 -13.23
C ASP A 175 -2.49 -11.85 -12.42
N LYS A 176 -3.43 -10.90 -12.38
CA LYS A 176 -3.31 -9.68 -11.58
C LYS A 176 -4.18 -9.74 -10.33
N SER A 177 -3.84 -8.91 -9.37
CA SER A 177 -4.63 -8.56 -8.19
C SER A 177 -4.84 -7.05 -8.18
N ILE A 178 -6.02 -6.61 -7.75
CA ILE A 178 -6.33 -5.20 -7.58
C ILE A 178 -6.25 -4.88 -6.09
N PHE A 179 -5.42 -3.89 -5.76
CA PHE A 179 -5.29 -3.30 -4.45
C PHE A 179 -5.78 -1.86 -4.48
N LEU A 180 -6.27 -1.42 -3.33
CA LEU A 180 -6.60 -0.04 -3.04
C LEU A 180 -5.57 0.47 -2.04
N SER A 181 -5.00 1.62 -2.33
CA SER A 181 -4.10 2.32 -1.42
C SER A 181 -4.69 3.68 -1.12
N SER A 182 -4.73 4.09 0.14
CA SER A 182 -5.26 5.39 0.56
C SER A 182 -4.29 6.09 1.49
N TRP A 183 -4.11 7.39 1.28
CA TRP A 183 -3.06 8.18 1.90
C TRP A 183 -3.63 9.44 2.53
N ASN A 184 -3.21 9.71 3.75
CA ASN A 184 -3.36 10.97 4.45
C ASN A 184 -1.99 11.68 4.48
N PHE A 185 -2.01 12.99 4.22
CA PHE A 185 -0.82 13.81 4.09
C PHE A 185 -0.94 15.01 4.99
N ASP A 186 0.06 15.24 5.83
CA ASP A 186 0.13 16.43 6.66
C ASP A 186 1.17 17.41 6.11
N ARG A 187 0.89 18.71 6.30
CA ARG A 187 1.84 19.75 5.95
C ARG A 187 2.96 19.74 6.97
N ASN A 188 4.17 19.43 6.53
CA ASN A 188 5.31 19.32 7.43
C ASN A 188 6.14 20.61 7.45
N THR A 189 6.20 21.36 6.35
CA THR A 189 6.91 22.66 6.29
C THR A 189 6.38 23.51 5.13
N ILE A 190 6.18 24.81 5.36
CA ILE A 190 6.03 25.82 4.30
C ILE A 190 7.40 26.49 4.15
N GLY A 191 8.01 26.36 2.97
CA GLY A 191 9.31 26.95 2.66
C GLY A 191 9.18 28.08 1.65
N PHE A 192 9.79 29.23 1.97
CA PHE A 192 10.05 30.28 0.99
C PHE A 192 11.52 30.23 0.64
N ILE A 193 11.86 29.91 -0.61
CA ILE A 193 13.22 30.07 -1.11
C ILE A 193 13.32 31.46 -1.70
N SER A 194 13.82 32.41 -0.91
CA SER A 194 14.35 33.66 -1.46
C SER A 194 15.76 33.34 -1.96
N PRO A 195 16.10 33.58 -3.24
CA PRO A 195 17.50 33.55 -3.62
C PRO A 195 18.23 34.58 -2.75
N LEU A 196 19.21 34.11 -1.96
CA LEU A 196 20.22 34.99 -1.39
C LEU A 196 21.04 35.49 -2.58
N GLU A 197 20.99 36.79 -2.86
CA GLU A 197 22.02 37.43 -3.67
C GLU A 197 23.38 37.11 -3.05
N PRO A 198 24.42 36.76 -3.83
CA PRO A 198 25.77 36.78 -3.30
C PRO A 198 26.05 38.20 -2.84
N ASP A 199 26.33 38.38 -1.54
CA ASP A 199 26.77 39.66 -0.97
C ASP A 199 27.75 40.31 -1.95
N ASP A 200 27.37 41.50 -2.43
CA ASP A 200 28.24 42.36 -3.21
C ASP A 200 29.62 42.34 -2.57
N LYS A 201 30.62 41.83 -3.29
CA LYS A 201 32.02 42.12 -3.01
C LYS A 201 32.18 43.64 -3.06
N LYS A 202 31.96 44.32 -1.94
CA LYS A 202 32.53 45.64 -1.71
C LYS A 202 34.05 45.45 -1.70
N SER A 203 34.66 45.62 -2.86
CA SER A 203 36.05 46.03 -2.95
C SER A 203 36.17 47.30 -2.13
N PHE A 204 36.91 47.23 -1.04
CA PHE A 204 37.46 48.41 -0.38
C PHE A 204 38.46 49.01 -1.36
N ASP A 205 38.12 50.15 -1.94
CA ASP A 205 39.08 51.18 -2.33
C ASP A 205 39.26 52.15 -1.14
#